data_AF-A0A929K6P3-F1
#
_entry.id   AF-A0A929K6P3-F1
#
_cell.length_a   1.000
_cell.length_b   1.000
_cell.length_c   1.000
_cell.angle_alpha   90.00
_cell.angle_beta   90.00
_cell.angle_gamma   90.00
#
_symmetry.space_group_name_H-M   'P 1'
#
loop_
_entity.id
_entity.type
_entity.pdbx_description
1 polymer ?
#
loop_
_entity_poly.entity_id
_entity_poly.type
_entity_poly.pdbx_seq_one_letter_code
_entity_poly.pdbx_strand_id
1 'polypeptide(L)'
;MIKKTTYQGYNSDSCWSRGQAWAIYGFALAYKTSKDEIFLETSEKLSDYFIKNLPEDYVPYWDFDDPEKSVKDSSAAAIACSGLLTLSELSKKE
;
A
#
# COMPACT_ATOMS: atom_id res chain seq x y z
N MET A 1 20.22 14.92 -11.10
CA MET A 1 18.75 14.95 -11.07
C MET A 1 18.27 13.55 -10.71
N ILE A 2 17.47 13.38 -9.65
CA ILE A 2 16.87 12.07 -9.30
C ILE A 2 15.58 11.94 -10.10
N LYS A 3 15.40 10.86 -10.85
CA LYS A 3 14.22 10.61 -11.69
C LYS A 3 13.34 9.54 -11.05
N LYS A 4 12.05 9.81 -10.87
CA LYS A 4 11.05 8.80 -10.48
C LYS A 4 10.86 7.83 -11.65
N THR A 5 11.01 6.54 -11.38
CA THR A 5 10.80 5.46 -12.33
C THR A 5 10.18 4.28 -11.62
N THR A 6 9.57 3.37 -12.37
CA THR A 6 9.21 2.05 -11.88
C THR A 6 10.01 0.99 -12.65
N TYR A 7 10.18 -0.18 -12.03
CA TYR A 7 10.74 -1.38 -12.69
C TYR A 7 9.67 -2.44 -12.95
N GLN A 8 8.61 -2.47 -12.15
CA GLN A 8 7.58 -3.53 -12.17
C GLN A 8 6.16 -2.99 -12.29
N GLY A 9 5.96 -1.68 -12.24
CA GLY A 9 4.66 -1.04 -12.49
C GLY A 9 4.40 -0.83 -13.97
N TYR A 10 3.16 -0.55 -14.31
CA TYR A 10 2.71 -0.30 -15.67
C TYR A 10 3.45 0.84 -16.37
N ASN A 11 3.66 1.96 -15.69
CA ASN A 11 4.52 3.04 -16.17
C ASN A 11 5.09 3.88 -15.00
N SER A 12 5.97 4.84 -15.28
CA SER A 12 6.65 5.62 -14.22
C SER A 12 5.71 6.44 -13.33
N ASP A 13 4.49 6.69 -13.79
CA ASP A 13 3.47 7.46 -13.10
C ASP A 13 2.33 6.58 -12.54
N SER A 14 2.36 5.27 -12.79
CA SER A 14 1.39 4.31 -12.26
C SER A 14 1.67 3.90 -10.82
N CYS A 15 0.68 3.28 -10.17
CA CYS A 15 0.77 2.75 -8.83
C CYS A 15 0.75 1.22 -8.82
N TRP A 16 1.96 0.65 -8.85
CA TRP A 16 2.16 -0.79 -8.69
C TRP A 16 1.67 -1.27 -7.31
N SER A 17 0.72 -2.21 -7.29
CA SER A 17 -0.06 -2.51 -6.07
C SER A 17 0.79 -3.15 -4.97
N ARG A 18 1.74 -4.02 -5.31
CA ARG A 18 2.67 -4.62 -4.33
C ARG A 18 3.64 -3.60 -3.76
N GLY A 19 4.09 -2.62 -4.54
CA GLY A 19 4.92 -1.52 -4.05
C GLY A 19 4.17 -0.66 -3.03
N GLN A 20 2.89 -0.37 -3.32
CA GLN A 20 2.00 0.32 -2.39
C GLN A 20 1.80 -0.49 -1.09
N ALA A 21 1.59 -1.79 -1.21
CA ALA A 21 1.43 -2.68 -0.05
C ALA A 21 2.71 -2.75 0.82
N TRP A 22 3.90 -2.77 0.20
CA TRP A 22 5.16 -2.66 0.93
C TRP A 22 5.28 -1.36 1.72
N ALA A 23 4.84 -0.24 1.14
CA ALA A 23 4.87 1.04 1.83
C ALA A 23 3.93 1.05 3.04
N ILE A 24 2.70 0.55 2.91
CA ILE A 24 1.76 0.41 4.04
C ILE A 24 2.43 -0.33 5.19
N TYR A 25 2.85 -1.57 4.94
CA TYR A 25 3.38 -2.41 6.01
C TYR A 25 4.72 -1.89 6.55
N GLY A 26 5.61 -1.43 5.66
CA GLY A 26 6.91 -0.89 6.03
C GLY A 26 6.83 0.33 6.93
N PHE A 27 5.95 1.29 6.61
CA PHE A 27 5.74 2.47 7.45
C PHE A 27 5.07 2.13 8.79
N ALA A 28 4.14 1.17 8.82
CA ALA A 28 3.59 0.68 10.08
C ALA A 28 4.67 0.08 11.00
N LEU A 29 5.58 -0.72 10.44
CA LEU A 29 6.72 -1.28 11.18
C LEU A 29 7.73 -0.21 11.62
N ALA A 30 7.98 0.80 10.77
CA ALA A 30 8.83 1.93 11.11
C ALA A 30 8.25 2.71 12.29
N TYR A 31 6.94 3.01 12.29
CA TYR A 31 6.26 3.64 13.42
C TYR A 31 6.34 2.77 14.68
N LYS A 32 6.09 1.47 14.56
CA LYS A 32 6.17 0.53 15.69
C LYS A 32 7.46 0.67 16.48
N THR A 33 8.58 0.88 15.79
CA THR A 33 9.93 0.95 16.35
C THR A 33 10.33 2.38 16.75
N SER A 34 10.12 3.36 15.86
CA SER A 34 10.60 4.73 16.05
C SER A 34 9.68 5.61 16.88
N LYS A 35 8.37 5.30 16.89
CA LYS A 35 7.30 6.16 17.43
C LYS A 35 7.21 7.55 16.78
N ASP A 36 7.79 7.73 15.59
CA ASP A 36 7.64 8.96 14.82
C ASP A 36 6.30 8.95 14.07
N GLU A 37 5.38 9.83 14.48
CA GLU A 37 4.02 9.94 13.96
C GLU A 37 3.96 10.14 12.43
N ILE A 38 5.00 10.69 11.80
CA ILE A 38 5.04 10.82 10.34
C ILE A 38 4.88 9.45 9.64
N PHE A 39 5.40 8.37 10.23
CA PHE A 39 5.28 7.04 9.67
C PHE A 39 3.88 6.44 9.87
N LEU A 40 3.23 6.73 11.00
CA LEU A 40 1.84 6.32 11.23
C LEU A 40 0.94 7.00 10.19
N GLU A 41 0.99 8.33 10.11
CA GLU A 41 0.16 9.10 9.17
C GLU A 41 0.41 8.69 7.72
N THR A 42 1.66 8.41 7.36
CA THR A 42 2.00 7.97 6.00
C THR A 42 1.38 6.61 5.71
N SER A 43 1.49 5.66 6.64
CA SER A 43 0.91 4.33 6.48
C SER A 43 -0.62 4.36 6.40
N GLU A 44 -1.28 5.22 7.19
CA GLU A 44 -2.74 5.45 7.13
C GLU A 44 -3.17 6.03 5.77
N LYS A 45 -2.51 7.10 5.30
CA LYS A 45 -2.81 7.70 3.98
C LYS A 45 -2.61 6.71 2.83
N LEU A 46 -1.57 5.88 2.90
CA LEU A 46 -1.32 4.84 1.90
C LEU A 46 -2.39 3.74 1.95
N SER A 47 -2.87 3.41 3.15
CA SER A 47 -3.94 2.44 3.38
C SER A 47 -5.26 2.93 2.82
N ASP A 48 -5.64 4.18 3.08
CA ASP A 48 -6.85 4.81 2.51
C ASP A 48 -6.82 4.78 0.99
N TYR A 49 -5.68 5.14 0.38
CA TYR A 49 -5.52 5.05 -1.07
C TYR A 49 -5.67 3.62 -1.57
N PHE A 50 -5.04 2.64 -0.92
CA PHE A 50 -5.11 1.24 -1.34
C PHE A 50 -6.55 0.73 -1.27
N ILE A 51 -7.25 0.93 -0.15
CA ILE A 51 -8.63 0.48 0.07
C ILE A 51 -9.58 1.14 -0.93
N LYS A 52 -9.44 2.45 -1.17
CA LYS A 52 -10.28 3.20 -2.13
C LYS A 52 -10.19 2.65 -3.56
N ASN A 53 -9.04 2.09 -3.94
CA ASN A 53 -8.81 1.58 -5.29
C ASN A 53 -9.00 0.05 -5.41
N LEU A 54 -9.43 -0.63 -4.34
CA LEU A 54 -9.73 -2.06 -4.42
C LEU A 54 -11.01 -2.35 -5.24
N PRO A 55 -11.04 -3.46 -5.99
CA PRO A 55 -12.28 -3.99 -6.55
C PRO A 55 -13.16 -4.59 -5.45
N GLU A 56 -14.39 -4.99 -5.82
CA GLU A 56 -15.41 -5.51 -4.89
C GLU A 56 -14.98 -6.75 -4.09
N ASP A 57 -14.09 -7.59 -4.64
CA ASP A 57 -13.58 -8.77 -3.95
C ASP A 57 -12.32 -8.50 -3.10
N TYR A 58 -11.94 -7.22 -2.95
CA TYR A 58 -10.83 -6.76 -2.12
C TYR A 58 -9.44 -7.31 -2.48
N VAL A 59 -9.26 -7.87 -3.69
CA VAL A 59 -7.96 -8.29 -4.21
C VAL A 59 -7.53 -7.32 -5.31
N PRO A 60 -6.45 -6.54 -5.13
CA PRO A 60 -6.07 -5.51 -6.09
C PRO A 60 -5.65 -6.12 -7.42
N TYR A 61 -5.78 -5.34 -8.49
CA TYR A 61 -5.04 -5.60 -9.71
C TYR A 61 -3.53 -5.42 -9.45
N TRP A 62 -2.69 -6.00 -10.32
CA TRP A 62 -1.24 -5.92 -10.19
C TRP A 62 -0.70 -4.47 -10.22
N ASP A 63 -1.42 -3.57 -10.89
CA ASP A 63 -1.21 -2.12 -10.89
C ASP A 63 -2.58 -1.44 -10.85
N PHE A 64 -2.72 -0.38 -10.04
CA PHE A 64 -4.00 0.33 -9.89
C PHE A 64 -4.37 1.16 -11.12
N ASP A 65 -3.40 1.50 -11.97
CA ASP A 65 -3.61 2.26 -13.20
C ASP A 65 -3.52 1.37 -14.46
N ASP A 66 -3.54 0.04 -14.33
CA ASP A 66 -3.67 -0.88 -15.48
C ASP A 66 -5.03 -0.65 -16.17
N PRO A 67 -5.06 -0.14 -17.41
CA PRO A 67 -6.32 0.16 -18.10
C PRO A 67 -7.14 -1.10 -18.40
N GLU A 68 -6.46 -2.24 -18.56
CA GLU A 68 -7.11 -3.52 -18.88
C GLU A 68 -7.71 -4.20 -17.64
N LYS A 69 -7.29 -3.78 -16.43
CA LYS A 69 -7.69 -4.43 -15.16
C LYS A 69 -7.58 -5.95 -15.28
N SER A 70 -6.41 -6.40 -15.71
CA SER A 70 -6.24 -7.72 -16.33
C SER A 70 -5.94 -8.82 -15.31
N VAL A 71 -4.89 -8.63 -14.51
CA VAL A 71 -4.37 -9.65 -13.58
C VAL A 71 -4.41 -9.14 -12.14
N LYS A 72 -4.82 -10.02 -11.22
CA LYS A 72 -4.86 -9.72 -9.79
C LYS A 72 -3.56 -10.07 -9.10
N ASP A 73 -3.21 -9.29 -8.08
CA ASP A 73 -2.07 -9.55 -7.21
C ASP A 73 -2.53 -9.86 -5.79
N SER A 74 -2.76 -11.13 -5.52
CA SER A 74 -3.11 -11.62 -4.19
C SER A 74 -1.99 -11.43 -3.17
N SER A 75 -0.73 -11.34 -3.61
CA SER A 75 0.39 -11.05 -2.71
C SER A 75 0.29 -9.63 -2.17
N ALA A 76 -0.03 -8.64 -3.03
CA ALA A 76 -0.29 -7.26 -2.61
C ALA A 76 -1.40 -7.19 -1.56
N ALA A 77 -2.51 -7.92 -1.74
CA ALA A 77 -3.57 -8.02 -0.73
C ALA A 77 -3.06 -8.60 0.59
N ALA A 78 -2.33 -9.72 0.58
CA ALA A 78 -1.84 -10.37 1.79
C ALA A 78 -0.90 -9.46 2.61
N ILE A 79 -0.04 -8.72 1.91
CA ILE A 79 0.89 -7.75 2.51
C ILE A 79 0.13 -6.59 3.12
N ALA A 80 -0.79 -5.98 2.36
CA ALA A 80 -1.59 -4.86 2.83
C ALA A 80 -2.43 -5.26 4.04
N CYS A 81 -3.09 -6.42 4.02
CA CYS A 81 -3.82 -6.96 5.17
C CYS A 81 -2.94 -7.10 6.42
N SER A 82 -1.71 -7.60 6.26
CA SER A 82 -0.75 -7.69 7.39
C SER A 82 -0.38 -6.31 7.93
N GLY A 83 -0.18 -5.34 7.04
CA GLY A 83 0.06 -3.94 7.40
C GLY A 83 -1.12 -3.29 8.11
N LEU A 84 -2.35 -3.49 7.62
CA LEU A 84 -3.58 -2.98 8.22
C LEU A 84 -3.84 -3.57 9.61
N LEU A 85 -3.62 -4.88 9.79
CA LEU A 85 -3.71 -5.50 11.12
C LEU A 85 -2.69 -4.87 12.08
N THR A 86 -1.45 -4.69 11.62
CA THR A 86 -0.40 -4.03 12.41
C THR A 86 -0.79 -2.59 12.76
N LEU A 87 -1.36 -1.84 11.80
CA LEU A 87 -1.85 -0.49 12.06
C LEU A 87 -2.98 -0.47 13.08
N SER A 88 -3.93 -1.41 13.02
CA SER A 88 -5.05 -1.45 13.95
C SER A 88 -4.62 -1.65 15.41
N GLU A 89 -3.47 -2.27 15.64
CA GLU A 89 -2.86 -2.42 16.97
C GLU A 89 -2.13 -1.15 17.44
N LEU A 90 -1.70 -0.32 16.49
CA LEU A 90 -0.86 0.87 16.73
C LEU A 90 -1.68 2.17 16.75
N SER A 91 -2.73 2.27 15.93
CA SER A 91 -3.66 3.40 15.90
C SER A 91 -4.47 3.39 17.19
N LYS A 92 -4.60 4.55 17.82
CA LYS A 92 -5.41 4.68 19.04
C LYS A 92 -6.86 4.31 18.70
N LYS A 93 -7.44 3.38 19.47
CA LYS A 93 -8.89 3.14 19.47
C LYS A 93 -9.56 4.45 19.88
N GLU A 94 -10.40 5.00 19.00
CA GLU A 94 -11.48 5.90 19.41
C GLU A 94 -12.55 5.13 20.19
#